data_AF-A0A8H5QEE4-F1
#
_entry.id   AF-A0A8H5QEE4-F1
#
_cell.length_a   1.000
_cell.length_b   1.000
_cell.length_c   1.000
_cell.angle_alpha   90.00
_cell.angle_beta   90.00
_cell.angle_gamma   90.00
#
_symmetry.space_group_name_H-M   'P 1'
#
loop_
_entity.id
_entity.type
_entity.pdbx_description
1 polymer ?
#
loop_
_entity_poly.entity_id
_entity_poly.type
_entity_poly.pdbx_seq_one_letter_code
_entity_poly.pdbx_strand_id
1 'polypeptide(L)'
;MKFSTVSFLLLAGCSTGIPHEIRGDVYEVKNPFSPNAVDPEVEGVKGLQKRTIDPKGDQALAARGDVYEVKNPFSPNAVDPEVEGVKGLQDRDIKPRDVKARGDVYEVKNPFSPNAVDPEVEGIKGLQERSIDPEEQEEEELGKTLRGRAIDHENDPDSAHLKPRAGGEKVKMDQLTNTNYKKPHAEIALIQAYNKYNKPLPPTLKKIAQHEAALINSKFGMKGSASATPPQYYDSQYVVPVTIGTPSQQTYLNFDTGSSDLWVFSTDTYQPDQAGHILYKPGKSTTSKRLNGQTWSIKYGDGTGASGIVYTDKVQVGKTYVNKQAVESATEVSDGIAADKFSHGIMGLAMSSLNTVRPTPQKTYFQNVQDSLAVPVFTANLQKGKAGNYNFGYIDQGEYYGSIQFAKVTKDSPWWQLNIEGFRVAEGAPWHKYSYSAIVDTGTTLLLLPSYLVNFYYKKVKGAYVDQDYGVWVFPCSAKLPSFYFGFGSYRGKVPGNYINYGRLTTTVCYGGIQSSDGIGFAILGDILLKAQFVVFDLKGQRVGFANKLTVTS
;
A
#
# COMPACT_ATOMS: atom_id res chain seq x y z
N MET A 1 12.40 -1.03 62.02
CA MET A 1 12.14 -0.20 63.21
C MET A 1 13.14 0.96 63.24
N LYS A 2 12.62 2.18 63.43
CA LYS A 2 13.26 3.40 63.99
C LYS A 2 14.33 4.17 63.19
N PHE A 3 13.85 5.01 62.26
CA PHE A 3 13.78 6.49 62.31
C PHE A 3 14.73 7.34 63.22
N SER A 4 15.28 8.39 62.58
CA SER A 4 15.33 9.83 63.00
C SER A 4 16.45 10.29 63.97
N THR A 5 17.06 11.49 63.93
CA THR A 5 16.84 12.77 63.21
C THR A 5 18.00 13.78 63.43
N VAL A 6 18.02 14.89 62.66
CA VAL A 6 18.29 16.31 63.05
C VAL A 6 19.71 16.91 62.91
N SER A 7 19.87 17.70 61.83
CA SER A 7 20.09 19.17 61.75
C SER A 7 21.46 19.87 61.88
N PHE A 8 21.69 20.71 60.85
CA PHE A 8 22.21 22.10 60.79
C PHE A 8 23.64 22.43 61.27
N LEU A 9 24.47 23.00 60.36
CA LEU A 9 24.82 24.43 60.39
C LEU A 9 25.53 24.91 59.10
N LEU A 10 25.34 26.19 58.83
CA LEU A 10 25.71 27.02 57.69
C LEU A 10 27.01 27.82 58.00
N LEU A 11 27.89 28.09 57.03
CA LEU A 11 28.30 29.45 56.59
C LEU A 11 29.64 29.52 55.80
N ALA A 12 29.50 30.11 54.61
CA ALA A 12 30.27 31.23 54.03
C ALA A 12 31.64 31.01 53.33
N GLY A 13 31.68 31.44 52.06
CA GLY A 13 32.75 32.35 51.60
C GLY A 13 33.26 32.23 50.16
N CYS A 14 32.58 32.91 49.22
CA CYS A 14 33.08 33.49 47.95
C CYS A 14 33.82 32.65 46.89
N SER A 15 33.28 32.60 45.67
CA SER A 15 33.78 33.37 44.52
C SER A 15 33.02 33.00 43.24
N THR A 16 32.88 34.02 42.40
CA THR A 16 32.18 34.15 41.11
C THR A 16 32.31 33.00 40.12
N GLY A 17 31.20 32.63 39.48
CA GLY A 17 31.19 31.85 38.24
C GLY A 17 29.77 31.50 37.81
N ILE A 18 29.34 32.07 36.69
CA ILE A 18 28.07 31.81 36.01
C ILE A 18 27.90 30.31 35.73
N PRO A 19 26.75 29.69 36.02
CA PRO A 19 26.38 28.43 35.39
C PRO A 19 25.07 28.54 34.60
N HIS A 20 25.10 27.98 33.40
CA HIS A 20 23.91 27.57 32.66
C HIS A 20 23.06 26.61 33.51
N GLU A 21 21.81 26.98 33.76
CA GLU A 21 20.81 26.08 34.34
C GLU A 21 20.09 25.35 33.19
N ILE A 22 20.35 24.05 33.06
CA ILE A 22 19.47 23.13 32.33
C ILE A 22 18.30 22.86 33.28
N ARG A 23 17.15 23.50 33.02
CA ARG A 23 15.87 23.06 33.60
C ARG A 23 15.28 22.01 32.68
N GLY A 24 15.13 20.81 33.22
CA GLY A 24 14.24 19.79 32.67
C GLY A 24 12.81 20.14 33.08
N ASP A 25 12.00 20.55 32.13
CA ASP A 25 10.57 20.70 32.34
C ASP A 25 9.90 19.32 32.30
N VAL A 26 9.24 18.98 33.40
CA VAL A 26 8.31 17.87 33.51
C VAL A 26 7.00 18.34 32.87
N TYR A 27 6.63 17.76 31.73
CA TYR A 27 5.32 18.00 31.13
C TYR A 27 4.27 17.10 31.81
N GLU A 28 3.39 17.72 32.58
CA GLU A 28 2.14 17.09 33.03
C GLU A 28 1.13 17.18 31.87
N VAL A 29 0.83 16.03 31.24
CA VAL A 29 -0.19 15.95 30.20
C VAL A 29 -1.57 15.93 30.88
N LYS A 30 -2.28 17.07 30.84
CA LYS A 30 -3.70 17.11 31.20
C LYS A 30 -4.53 16.48 30.08
N ASN A 31 -5.31 15.48 30.48
CA ASN A 31 -6.23 14.69 29.67
C ASN A 31 -7.35 15.59 29.05
N PRO A 32 -7.57 15.61 27.73
CA PRO A 32 -8.54 16.50 27.09
C PRO A 32 -10.01 16.01 27.12
N PHE A 33 -10.34 14.98 27.90
CA PHE A 33 -11.73 14.52 28.04
C PHE A 33 -12.16 14.49 29.51
N SER A 34 -12.69 15.61 30.00
CA SER A 34 -13.50 15.68 31.22
C SER A 34 -14.69 16.60 30.98
N PRO A 35 -15.95 16.16 31.16
CA PRO A 35 -17.12 17.01 30.92
C PRO A 35 -17.37 18.07 32.00
N ASN A 36 -16.54 18.20 33.04
CA ASN A 36 -16.84 19.08 34.18
C ASN A 36 -15.57 19.73 34.78
N ALA A 37 -14.90 20.60 34.03
CA ALA A 37 -13.90 21.51 34.60
C ALA A 37 -14.45 22.94 34.57
N VAL A 38 -14.80 23.44 35.76
CA VAL A 38 -15.12 24.85 36.03
C VAL A 38 -13.81 25.64 36.05
N ASP A 39 -13.79 26.76 35.34
CA ASP A 39 -12.63 27.63 35.13
C ASP A 39 -12.25 28.39 36.42
N PRO A 40 -10.96 28.41 36.84
CA PRO A 40 -10.48 29.42 37.78
C PRO A 40 -9.91 30.63 37.03
N GLU A 41 -10.56 31.77 37.25
CA GLU A 41 -10.10 33.12 36.87
C GLU A 41 -8.62 33.35 37.19
N VAL A 42 -7.86 33.88 36.22
CA VAL A 42 -6.73 34.79 36.51
C VAL A 42 -6.73 35.95 35.52
N GLU A 43 -6.73 37.13 36.13
CA GLU A 43 -6.78 38.48 35.58
C GLU A 43 -5.63 38.84 34.64
N GLY A 44 -5.92 39.71 33.65
CA GLY A 44 -4.86 40.40 32.91
C GLY A 44 -5.29 41.22 31.69
N VAL A 45 -5.83 42.42 31.94
CA VAL A 45 -5.84 43.62 31.06
C VAL A 45 -7.04 43.85 30.12
N LYS A 46 -8.07 44.43 30.73
CA LYS A 46 -8.79 45.69 30.39
C LYS A 46 -9.07 46.03 28.92
N GLY A 47 -10.37 46.06 28.58
CA GLY A 47 -10.89 46.95 27.55
C GLY A 47 -12.38 46.75 27.26
N LEU A 48 -13.20 47.67 27.77
CA LEU A 48 -14.54 48.06 27.29
C LEU A 48 -15.79 47.39 27.89
N GLN A 49 -16.82 48.22 27.95
CA GLN A 49 -17.87 48.30 28.96
C GLN A 49 -19.10 47.44 28.66
N LYS A 50 -19.77 46.99 29.74
CA LYS A 50 -21.16 46.52 29.75
C LYS A 50 -22.10 47.56 29.14
N ARG A 51 -22.98 47.13 28.23
CA ARG A 51 -24.36 47.64 28.14
C ARG A 51 -25.34 46.47 28.11
N THR A 52 -26.13 46.40 29.15
CA THR A 52 -27.46 45.81 29.17
C THR A 52 -28.40 46.69 28.34
N ILE A 53 -29.40 46.12 27.63
CA ILE A 53 -30.83 46.53 27.69
C ILE A 53 -31.71 45.60 26.80
N ASP A 54 -32.87 45.36 27.40
CA ASP A 54 -34.18 44.78 27.05
C ASP A 54 -34.81 45.15 25.67
N PRO A 55 -35.89 44.45 25.22
CA PRO A 55 -36.39 44.39 23.85
C PRO A 55 -37.61 45.29 23.59
N LYS A 56 -37.78 45.74 22.34
CA LYS A 56 -39.07 45.94 21.61
C LYS A 56 -38.88 46.69 20.29
N GLY A 57 -39.53 46.20 19.23
CA GLY A 57 -40.18 47.04 18.20
C GLY A 57 -39.48 47.20 16.85
N ASP A 58 -40.20 46.83 15.78
CA ASP A 58 -39.80 46.79 14.37
C ASP A 58 -39.49 48.15 13.70
N GLN A 59 -38.55 48.15 12.74
CA GLN A 59 -38.76 48.36 11.28
C GLN A 59 -37.49 48.86 10.56
N ALA A 60 -37.08 48.07 9.55
CA ALA A 60 -36.39 48.40 8.29
C ALA A 60 -35.19 49.38 8.24
N LEU A 61 -34.02 48.87 7.82
CA LEU A 61 -33.38 49.22 6.52
C LEU A 61 -32.08 48.42 6.32
N ALA A 62 -31.88 47.98 5.08
CA ALA A 62 -30.84 47.06 4.63
C ALA A 62 -29.42 47.66 4.61
N ALA A 63 -28.41 46.83 4.94
CA ALA A 63 -27.12 46.81 4.24
C ALA A 63 -26.38 45.50 4.53
N ARG A 64 -25.86 44.89 3.45
CA ARG A 64 -25.22 43.59 3.35
C ARG A 64 -23.96 43.46 4.22
N GLY A 65 -23.83 42.29 4.85
CA GLY A 65 -22.62 41.80 5.50
C GLY A 65 -22.88 40.40 6.01
N ASP A 66 -22.99 39.42 5.11
CA ASP A 66 -23.16 38.02 5.50
C ASP A 66 -21.87 37.54 6.17
N VAL A 67 -21.91 37.45 7.50
CA VAL A 67 -20.99 36.65 8.29
C VAL A 67 -21.44 35.20 8.13
N TYR A 68 -20.66 34.40 7.42
CA TYR A 68 -20.86 32.96 7.42
C TYR A 68 -20.40 32.39 8.75
N GLU A 69 -21.34 31.99 9.58
CA GLU A 69 -21.08 31.05 10.67
C GLU A 69 -20.74 29.70 10.03
N VAL A 70 -19.45 29.33 10.05
CA VAL A 70 -18.99 28.02 9.58
C VAL A 70 -19.43 26.99 10.61
N LYS A 71 -20.59 26.39 10.38
CA LYS A 71 -20.98 25.17 11.09
C LYS A 71 -20.05 24.04 10.65
N ASN A 72 -19.26 23.57 11.59
CA ASN A 72 -18.51 22.33 11.48
C ASN A 72 -19.48 21.19 11.11
N PRO A 73 -19.33 20.53 9.95
CA PRO A 73 -20.24 19.47 9.49
C PRO A 73 -20.14 18.16 10.30
N PHE A 74 -19.30 18.11 11.35
CA PHE A 74 -19.07 16.91 12.15
C PHE A 74 -19.83 16.89 13.50
N SER A 75 -20.92 17.66 13.64
CA SER A 75 -21.79 17.57 14.83
C SER A 75 -22.71 16.33 14.78
N PRO A 76 -22.81 15.50 15.84
CA PRO A 76 -23.58 14.25 15.82
C PRO A 76 -25.11 14.39 15.75
N ASN A 77 -25.66 15.61 15.73
CA ASN A 77 -27.09 15.86 15.94
C ASN A 77 -27.80 16.62 14.80
N ALA A 78 -27.48 16.32 13.54
CA ALA A 78 -28.30 16.77 12.41
C ALA A 78 -29.28 15.65 12.00
N VAL A 79 -30.51 15.75 12.50
CA VAL A 79 -31.67 14.97 12.00
C VAL A 79 -32.27 15.76 10.84
N ASP A 80 -32.37 15.15 9.67
CA ASP A 80 -33.05 15.72 8.49
C ASP A 80 -34.54 15.26 8.50
N PRO A 81 -35.53 16.15 8.31
CA PRO A 81 -36.94 15.79 8.35
C PRO A 81 -37.52 15.43 6.97
N GLU A 82 -38.25 14.28 6.95
CA GLU A 82 -39.38 13.88 6.06
C GLU A 82 -39.11 13.76 4.54
N VAL A 83 -39.67 12.79 3.79
CA VAL A 83 -41.10 12.61 3.49
C VAL A 83 -41.40 11.20 2.93
N GLU A 84 -42.52 10.62 3.38
CA GLU A 84 -43.18 9.39 2.89
C GLU A 84 -43.78 9.50 1.48
N GLY A 85 -43.99 8.36 0.78
CA GLY A 85 -45.06 8.30 -0.23
C GLY A 85 -44.97 7.33 -1.44
N VAL A 86 -44.92 6.02 -1.18
CA VAL A 86 -45.90 5.02 -1.72
C VAL A 86 -46.04 4.79 -3.25
N LYS A 87 -45.72 3.56 -3.72
CA LYS A 87 -46.66 2.46 -4.12
C LYS A 87 -45.96 1.42 -5.02
N GLY A 88 -46.10 0.14 -4.67
CA GLY A 88 -45.51 -0.99 -5.39
C GLY A 88 -46.37 -1.58 -6.50
N LEU A 89 -45.85 -2.64 -7.12
CA LEU A 89 -46.59 -3.75 -7.72
C LEU A 89 -45.67 -4.97 -7.88
N GLN A 90 -46.24 -6.14 -7.64
CA GLN A 90 -45.65 -7.48 -7.48
C GLN A 90 -45.55 -8.28 -8.79
N ASP A 91 -44.68 -9.31 -8.71
CA ASP A 91 -44.71 -10.66 -9.31
C ASP A 91 -44.54 -10.89 -10.83
N ARG A 92 -43.53 -11.72 -11.17
CA ARG A 92 -43.73 -13.14 -11.58
C ARG A 92 -42.41 -13.89 -11.85
N ASP A 93 -42.25 -15.02 -11.15
CA ASP A 93 -41.35 -16.14 -11.46
C ASP A 93 -41.65 -16.78 -12.82
N ILE A 94 -40.62 -17.28 -13.55
CA ILE A 94 -40.53 -18.65 -14.16
C ILE A 94 -39.06 -18.97 -14.54
N LYS A 95 -38.53 -20.10 -14.05
CA LYS A 95 -37.48 -20.98 -14.61
C LYS A 95 -38.01 -22.42 -14.52
N PRO A 96 -37.37 -23.52 -15.02
CA PRO A 96 -36.28 -23.71 -16.00
C PRO A 96 -36.57 -24.84 -17.03
N ARG A 97 -35.68 -25.12 -18.00
CA ARG A 97 -35.31 -26.50 -18.41
C ARG A 97 -34.10 -26.61 -19.36
N ASP A 98 -33.39 -27.72 -19.17
CA ASP A 98 -32.12 -28.20 -19.73
C ASP A 98 -32.17 -28.70 -21.19
N VAL A 99 -31.01 -28.91 -21.84
CA VAL A 99 -30.46 -30.26 -22.23
C VAL A 99 -29.02 -30.16 -22.80
N LYS A 100 -28.24 -31.20 -22.45
CA LYS A 100 -26.83 -31.63 -22.71
C LYS A 100 -26.47 -31.74 -24.23
N ALA A 101 -25.24 -32.01 -24.72
CA ALA A 101 -24.08 -32.75 -24.22
C ALA A 101 -22.84 -32.65 -25.16
N ARG A 102 -21.66 -33.02 -24.61
CA ARG A 102 -20.49 -33.75 -25.21
C ARG A 102 -19.47 -33.03 -26.11
N GLY A 103 -18.19 -33.28 -25.82
CA GLY A 103 -17.03 -33.04 -26.67
C GLY A 103 -15.71 -33.11 -25.90
N ASP A 104 -14.85 -34.08 -26.23
CA ASP A 104 -13.76 -34.62 -25.40
C ASP A 104 -12.44 -33.83 -25.29
N VAL A 105 -11.57 -34.41 -24.45
CA VAL A 105 -10.22 -34.09 -23.94
C VAL A 105 -9.13 -34.05 -25.00
N TYR A 106 -8.10 -33.19 -24.83
CA TYR A 106 -6.70 -33.55 -25.11
C TYR A 106 -5.71 -32.93 -24.11
N GLU A 107 -4.98 -33.81 -23.43
CA GLU A 107 -3.76 -33.57 -22.66
C GLU A 107 -2.57 -33.96 -23.56
N VAL A 108 -1.50 -33.16 -23.59
CA VAL A 108 -0.24 -33.53 -24.26
C VAL A 108 0.94 -33.27 -23.32
N LYS A 109 1.49 -34.35 -22.77
CA LYS A 109 2.86 -34.46 -22.27
C LYS A 109 3.44 -35.79 -22.76
N ASN A 110 4.41 -35.74 -23.66
CA ASN A 110 5.79 -36.24 -23.49
C ASN A 110 6.52 -36.26 -24.83
N PRO A 111 7.85 -36.14 -24.80
CA PRO A 111 8.69 -36.92 -25.70
C PRO A 111 9.65 -37.81 -24.91
N PHE A 112 9.58 -39.11 -25.23
CA PHE A 112 10.64 -40.10 -25.29
C PHE A 112 11.63 -40.28 -24.11
N SER A 113 11.47 -41.42 -23.44
CA SER A 113 12.55 -42.23 -22.85
C SER A 113 13.16 -43.14 -23.94
N PRO A 114 14.39 -43.66 -23.78
CA PRO A 114 14.46 -45.01 -23.20
C PRO A 114 15.56 -45.19 -22.16
N ASN A 115 15.27 -46.12 -21.25
CA ASN A 115 16.07 -46.65 -20.15
C ASN A 115 17.47 -47.16 -20.54
N ALA A 116 18.45 -46.95 -19.68
CA ALA A 116 19.30 -48.01 -19.11
C ALA A 116 20.11 -47.47 -17.92
N VAL A 117 19.99 -48.12 -16.76
CA VAL A 117 20.92 -48.03 -15.62
C VAL A 117 21.19 -49.48 -15.22
N ASP A 118 22.45 -49.92 -15.21
CA ASP A 118 23.29 -50.19 -14.02
C ASP A 118 24.55 -51.03 -14.42
N PRO A 119 25.50 -51.40 -13.52
CA PRO A 119 26.82 -50.76 -13.43
C PRO A 119 28.01 -51.76 -13.56
N GLU A 120 29.20 -51.31 -13.15
CA GLU A 120 30.48 -52.03 -12.97
C GLU A 120 31.43 -52.09 -14.17
N VAL A 121 32.62 -51.48 -14.05
CA VAL A 121 33.89 -52.15 -13.71
C VAL A 121 35.04 -51.12 -13.75
N GLU A 122 35.97 -51.30 -12.83
CA GLU A 122 37.24 -50.64 -12.54
C GLU A 122 38.12 -50.24 -13.75
N GLY A 123 38.97 -49.20 -13.56
CA GLY A 123 40.15 -49.06 -14.43
C GLY A 123 40.83 -47.69 -14.52
N ILE A 124 41.55 -47.29 -13.47
CA ILE A 124 42.95 -46.81 -13.51
C ILE A 124 43.39 -45.74 -14.54
N LYS A 125 43.83 -44.60 -13.96
CA LYS A 125 44.96 -43.69 -14.31
C LYS A 125 45.04 -43.06 -15.71
N GLY A 126 45.03 -41.72 -15.68
CA GLY A 126 46.27 -40.96 -15.91
C GLY A 126 46.29 -40.03 -17.13
N LEU A 127 46.81 -38.82 -16.88
CA LEU A 127 47.38 -37.85 -17.83
C LEU A 127 46.35 -37.15 -18.73
N GLN A 128 46.44 -35.88 -19.10
CA GLN A 128 47.27 -34.72 -18.77
C GLN A 128 46.57 -33.52 -19.44
N GLU A 129 46.91 -32.32 -19.01
CA GLU A 129 46.51 -31.04 -19.60
C GLU A 129 46.64 -30.97 -21.13
N ARG A 130 45.67 -30.33 -21.79
CA ARG A 130 45.99 -29.29 -22.79
C ARG A 130 44.80 -28.37 -23.06
N SER A 131 45.04 -27.10 -22.79
CA SER A 131 44.38 -25.92 -23.37
C SER A 131 44.39 -25.96 -24.90
N ILE A 132 43.33 -25.47 -25.54
CA ILE A 132 43.34 -24.59 -26.74
C ILE A 132 41.89 -24.07 -26.90
N ASP A 133 41.74 -22.75 -26.86
CA ASP A 133 40.63 -21.98 -27.43
C ASP A 133 41.14 -21.45 -28.77
N PRO A 134 40.35 -21.45 -29.86
CA PRO A 134 39.82 -20.15 -30.27
C PRO A 134 38.43 -20.18 -30.94
N GLU A 135 37.63 -19.16 -30.58
CA GLU A 135 36.66 -18.50 -31.46
C GLU A 135 37.21 -18.30 -32.89
N GLU A 136 36.61 -18.95 -33.89
CA GLU A 136 36.51 -18.49 -35.30
C GLU A 136 35.86 -19.58 -36.16
N GLN A 137 34.58 -19.93 -35.97
CA GLN A 137 33.84 -20.73 -36.97
C GLN A 137 32.30 -20.81 -36.83
N GLU A 138 31.64 -19.82 -36.21
CA GLU A 138 30.17 -19.87 -36.04
C GLU A 138 29.41 -18.64 -36.58
N GLU A 139 30.00 -17.87 -37.50
CA GLU A 139 29.30 -16.80 -38.24
C GLU A 139 28.94 -17.16 -39.70
N GLU A 140 29.20 -18.39 -40.16
CA GLU A 140 28.91 -18.78 -41.57
C GLU A 140 27.65 -19.67 -41.76
N GLU A 141 26.96 -20.06 -40.69
CA GLU A 141 25.78 -20.94 -40.76
C GLU A 141 24.41 -20.22 -40.62
N LEU A 142 24.37 -18.95 -40.18
CA LEU A 142 23.11 -18.21 -39.97
C LEU A 142 22.56 -17.49 -41.22
N GLY A 143 23.21 -17.65 -42.38
CA GLY A 143 22.83 -17.00 -43.65
C GLY A 143 21.97 -17.83 -44.61
N LYS A 144 21.55 -19.06 -44.27
CA LYS A 144 21.00 -20.02 -45.26
C LYS A 144 19.58 -20.58 -45.01
N THR A 145 18.78 -20.01 -44.12
CA THR A 145 17.40 -20.49 -43.89
C THR A 145 16.34 -19.40 -43.98
N LEU A 146 16.17 -18.82 -45.17
CA LEU A 146 14.91 -18.20 -45.60
C LEU A 146 14.67 -18.53 -47.09
N ARG A 147 14.25 -19.77 -47.36
CA ARG A 147 13.50 -20.11 -48.58
C ARG A 147 12.08 -20.45 -48.17
N GLY A 148 11.14 -19.58 -48.54
CA GLY A 148 9.71 -19.80 -48.34
C GLY A 148 9.24 -21.04 -49.09
N ARG A 149 8.48 -21.90 -48.39
CA ARG A 149 7.71 -22.99 -49.00
C ARG A 149 6.53 -22.40 -49.77
N ALA A 150 6.50 -22.60 -51.08
CA ALA A 150 5.26 -22.60 -51.84
C ALA A 150 4.50 -23.89 -51.50
N ILE A 151 3.19 -23.75 -51.28
CA ILE A 151 2.25 -24.86 -51.07
C ILE A 151 1.69 -25.19 -52.46
N ASP A 152 2.11 -26.31 -53.03
CA ASP A 152 1.46 -26.86 -54.21
C ASP A 152 0.43 -27.91 -53.76
N HIS A 153 -0.85 -27.58 -53.92
CA HIS A 153 -1.96 -28.52 -53.88
C HIS A 153 -2.07 -29.17 -55.27
N GLU A 154 -1.56 -30.38 -55.43
CA GLU A 154 -1.85 -31.21 -56.61
C GLU A 154 -3.22 -31.88 -56.44
N ASN A 155 -4.23 -31.38 -57.15
CA ASN A 155 -5.32 -32.13 -57.80
C ASN A 155 -6.42 -31.16 -58.28
N ASP A 156 -6.13 -30.38 -59.33
CA ASP A 156 -7.16 -29.70 -60.13
C ASP A 156 -6.82 -29.88 -61.64
N PRO A 157 -7.67 -30.54 -62.46
CA PRO A 157 -7.33 -30.88 -63.84
C PRO A 157 -7.35 -29.72 -64.86
N ASP A 158 -7.68 -28.47 -64.49
CA ASP A 158 -7.95 -27.40 -65.47
C ASP A 158 -6.92 -26.25 -65.57
N SER A 159 -5.72 -26.37 -64.99
CA SER A 159 -4.68 -25.35 -65.15
C SER A 159 -3.79 -25.59 -66.38
N ALA A 160 -4.35 -25.33 -67.56
CA ALA A 160 -3.65 -25.45 -68.84
C ALA A 160 -2.88 -24.18 -69.23
N HIS A 161 -2.30 -23.38 -68.33
CA HIS A 161 -1.47 -22.24 -68.75
C HIS A 161 -0.24 -22.06 -67.86
N LEU A 162 0.93 -22.31 -68.47
CA LEU A 162 2.19 -21.55 -68.39
C LEU A 162 3.39 -22.48 -68.56
N LYS A 163 3.77 -22.74 -69.82
CA LYS A 163 5.12 -23.24 -70.14
C LYS A 163 6.14 -22.10 -69.97
N PRO A 164 7.39 -22.41 -69.55
CA PRO A 164 8.38 -21.40 -69.20
C PRO A 164 9.05 -20.84 -70.45
N ARG A 165 9.03 -19.51 -70.62
CA ARG A 165 9.87 -18.79 -71.59
C ARG A 165 10.13 -17.37 -71.11
N ALA A 166 11.31 -17.12 -70.56
CA ALA A 166 12.14 -15.95 -70.87
C ALA A 166 13.46 -16.06 -70.11
N GLY A 167 14.55 -15.69 -70.78
CA GLY A 167 15.91 -15.75 -70.26
C GLY A 167 16.12 -14.87 -69.03
N GLY A 168 17.19 -15.17 -68.29
CA GLY A 168 17.53 -14.50 -67.05
C GLY A 168 17.67 -12.99 -67.20
N GLU A 169 16.63 -12.26 -66.81
CA GLU A 169 16.75 -10.86 -66.44
C GLU A 169 17.26 -10.78 -65.01
N LYS A 170 18.43 -10.17 -64.83
CA LYS A 170 18.90 -9.77 -63.50
C LYS A 170 18.08 -8.55 -63.07
N VAL A 171 17.10 -8.77 -62.20
CA VAL A 171 16.38 -7.68 -61.54
C VAL A 171 17.30 -7.06 -60.49
N LYS A 172 17.63 -5.77 -60.66
CA LYS A 172 18.27 -4.97 -59.62
C LYS A 172 17.18 -4.21 -58.90
N MET A 173 16.85 -4.63 -57.68
CA MET A 173 16.00 -3.85 -56.79
C MET A 173 16.88 -2.85 -56.03
N ASP A 174 16.55 -1.58 -56.11
CA ASP A 174 17.14 -0.60 -55.20
C ASP A 174 16.71 -0.94 -53.77
N GLN A 175 17.68 -1.00 -52.86
CA GLN A 175 17.37 -1.15 -51.44
C GLN A 175 16.60 0.08 -51.00
N LEU A 176 15.29 -0.07 -50.80
CA LEU A 176 14.47 0.99 -50.25
C LEU A 176 14.90 1.22 -48.79
N THR A 177 15.52 2.38 -48.54
CA THR A 177 15.82 2.80 -47.17
C THR A 177 14.52 2.86 -46.40
N ASN A 178 14.35 1.95 -45.45
CA ASN A 178 13.22 2.01 -44.53
C ASN A 178 13.45 3.21 -43.60
N THR A 179 12.83 4.35 -43.92
CA THR A 179 12.88 5.57 -43.11
C THR A 179 12.24 5.38 -41.72
N ASN A 180 11.49 4.28 -41.53
CA ASN A 180 10.93 3.87 -40.24
C ASN A 180 11.82 2.84 -39.51
N TYR A 181 12.99 2.47 -40.04
CA TYR A 181 13.91 1.55 -39.36
C TYR A 181 14.49 2.23 -38.11
N LYS A 182 14.03 1.78 -36.94
CA LYS A 182 14.66 2.10 -35.66
C LYS A 182 15.77 1.09 -35.45
N LYS A 183 17.01 1.57 -35.33
CA LYS A 183 18.20 0.74 -35.07
C LYS A 183 17.91 -0.26 -33.93
N PRO A 184 18.26 -1.55 -34.06
CA PRO A 184 18.15 -2.50 -32.97
C PRO A 184 19.02 -1.98 -31.82
N HIS A 185 18.38 -1.68 -30.70
CA HIS A 185 19.03 -1.20 -29.50
C HIS A 185 19.70 -2.37 -28.78
N ALA A 186 20.86 -2.81 -29.27
CA ALA A 186 21.65 -3.89 -28.68
C ALA A 186 22.02 -3.56 -27.22
N GLU A 187 22.27 -2.30 -26.93
CA GLU A 187 22.49 -1.76 -25.60
C GLU A 187 21.27 -1.95 -24.67
N ILE A 188 20.04 -1.76 -25.16
CA ILE A 188 18.83 -2.07 -24.39
C ILE A 188 18.73 -3.59 -24.20
N ALA A 189 19.03 -4.41 -25.22
CA ALA A 189 19.06 -5.87 -25.07
C ALA A 189 20.07 -6.34 -24.01
N LEU A 190 21.22 -5.68 -23.93
CA LEU A 190 22.23 -5.96 -22.91
C LEU A 190 21.78 -5.48 -21.52
N ILE A 191 21.21 -4.27 -21.41
CA ILE A 191 20.58 -3.79 -20.17
C ILE A 191 19.51 -4.78 -19.69
N GLN A 192 18.73 -5.35 -20.61
CA GLN A 192 17.72 -6.37 -20.30
C GLN A 192 18.34 -7.63 -19.72
N ALA A 193 19.42 -8.15 -20.30
CA ALA A 193 20.11 -9.33 -19.79
C ALA A 193 20.62 -9.10 -18.36
N TYR A 194 21.25 -7.96 -18.10
CA TYR A 194 21.73 -7.61 -16.75
C TYR A 194 20.58 -7.52 -15.73
N ASN A 195 19.49 -6.84 -16.09
CA ASN A 195 18.32 -6.73 -15.23
C ASN A 195 17.64 -8.10 -14.99
N LYS A 196 17.60 -8.98 -15.99
CA LYS A 196 17.03 -10.33 -15.90
C LYS A 196 17.79 -11.19 -14.88
N TYR A 197 19.11 -11.05 -14.79
CA TYR A 197 19.96 -11.83 -13.89
C TYR A 197 20.37 -11.07 -12.61
N ASN A 198 19.70 -9.96 -12.30
CA ASN A 198 19.97 -9.11 -11.14
C ASN A 198 21.46 -8.71 -11.01
N LYS A 199 22.11 -8.40 -12.13
CA LYS A 199 23.51 -7.99 -12.18
C LYS A 199 23.62 -6.46 -12.22
N PRO A 200 24.59 -5.84 -11.53
CA PRO A 200 24.79 -4.40 -11.58
C PRO A 200 25.12 -3.96 -13.00
N LEU A 201 24.43 -2.94 -13.49
CA LEU A 201 24.72 -2.37 -14.81
C LEU A 201 26.09 -1.66 -14.81
N PRO A 202 26.96 -1.92 -15.81
CA PRO A 202 28.14 -1.11 -16.07
C PRO A 202 27.77 0.38 -16.17
N PRO A 203 28.67 1.31 -15.78
CA PRO A 203 28.36 2.74 -15.75
C PRO A 203 27.79 3.30 -17.05
N THR A 204 28.27 2.81 -18.20
CA THR A 204 27.82 3.21 -19.54
C THR A 204 26.37 2.76 -19.80
N LEU A 205 26.04 1.51 -19.49
CA LEU A 205 24.67 0.99 -19.62
C LEU A 205 23.72 1.65 -18.62
N LYS A 206 24.20 2.03 -17.43
CA LYS A 206 23.40 2.76 -16.45
C LYS A 206 22.98 4.15 -16.98
N LYS A 207 23.88 4.87 -17.65
CA LYS A 207 23.57 6.16 -18.28
C LYS A 207 22.56 6.00 -19.42
N ILE A 208 22.75 5.00 -20.28
CA ILE A 208 21.81 4.68 -21.36
C ILE A 208 20.44 4.32 -20.78
N ALA A 209 20.40 3.48 -19.74
CA ALA A 209 19.14 3.12 -19.08
C ALA A 209 18.40 4.31 -18.46
N GLN A 210 19.13 5.30 -17.95
CA GLN A 210 18.54 6.54 -17.45
C GLN A 210 17.98 7.42 -18.57
N HIS A 211 18.71 7.56 -19.68
CA HIS A 211 18.29 8.36 -20.82
C HIS A 211 17.13 7.72 -21.60
N GLU A 212 17.11 6.39 -21.70
CA GLU A 212 16.11 5.62 -22.44
C GLU A 212 15.08 4.92 -21.53
N ALA A 213 14.90 5.41 -20.30
CA ALA A 213 14.01 4.79 -19.32
C ALA A 213 12.59 4.55 -19.86
N ALA A 214 12.05 5.51 -20.63
CA ALA A 214 10.73 5.37 -21.26
C ALA A 214 10.66 4.21 -22.27
N LEU A 215 11.73 3.97 -23.04
CA LEU A 215 11.82 2.91 -24.04
C LEU A 215 12.06 1.53 -23.38
N ILE A 216 12.82 1.48 -22.30
CA ILE A 216 13.00 0.26 -21.51
C ILE A 216 11.67 -0.12 -20.84
N ASN A 217 11.00 0.86 -20.23
CA ASN A 217 9.70 0.66 -19.58
C ASN A 217 8.62 0.23 -20.58
N SER A 218 8.61 0.79 -21.79
CA SER A 218 7.65 0.37 -22.82
C SER A 218 7.86 -1.06 -23.32
N LYS A 219 9.09 -1.59 -23.21
CA LYS A 219 9.41 -2.98 -23.62
C LYS A 219 9.23 -4.01 -22.49
N PHE A 220 9.52 -3.67 -21.24
CA PHE A 220 9.56 -4.64 -20.12
C PHE A 220 8.66 -4.30 -18.94
N GLY A 221 7.96 -3.16 -18.99
CA GLY A 221 7.23 -2.61 -17.87
C GLY A 221 8.14 -2.01 -16.80
N MET A 222 7.56 -1.09 -16.02
CA MET A 222 8.22 -0.42 -14.92
C MET A 222 8.39 -1.35 -13.72
N LYS A 223 9.48 -1.14 -12.97
CA LYS A 223 9.71 -1.70 -11.64
C LYS A 223 10.13 -0.58 -10.70
N GLY A 224 9.47 -0.46 -9.56
CA GLY A 224 9.72 0.58 -8.57
C GLY A 224 9.80 -0.01 -7.18
N SER A 225 10.62 0.60 -6.33
CA SER A 225 10.69 0.29 -4.90
C SER A 225 10.75 1.60 -4.14
N ALA A 226 10.06 1.67 -3.01
CA ALA A 226 10.08 2.81 -2.10
C ALA A 226 10.13 2.31 -0.65
N SER A 227 10.97 2.96 0.16
CA SER A 227 11.06 2.70 1.60
C SER A 227 9.75 3.06 2.28
N ALA A 228 9.28 2.19 3.17
CA ALA A 228 8.11 2.41 4.02
C ALA A 228 8.61 2.60 5.45
N THR A 229 8.58 3.84 5.94
CA THR A 229 9.24 4.22 7.19
C THR A 229 8.22 4.40 8.30
N PRO A 230 8.31 3.64 9.42
CA PRO A 230 7.45 3.87 10.57
C PRO A 230 7.93 5.09 11.39
N PRO A 231 7.06 5.67 12.23
CA PRO A 231 7.51 6.61 13.26
C PRO A 231 8.46 5.91 14.23
N GLN A 232 9.28 6.70 14.94
CA GLN A 232 10.31 6.17 15.85
C GLN A 232 9.74 5.23 16.94
N TYR A 233 8.47 5.42 17.31
CA TYR A 233 7.78 4.62 18.32
C TYR A 233 6.48 4.04 17.75
N TYR A 234 6.19 2.81 18.17
CA TYR A 234 4.89 2.14 18.04
C TYR A 234 4.41 1.74 16.63
N ASP A 235 5.21 1.92 15.58
CA ASP A 235 4.88 1.50 14.21
C ASP A 235 3.42 1.85 13.81
N SER A 236 2.95 3.04 14.20
CA SER A 236 1.51 3.37 14.14
C SER A 236 0.99 3.56 12.71
N GLN A 237 1.90 3.81 11.77
CA GLN A 237 1.68 3.94 10.33
C GLN A 237 3.03 3.80 9.61
N TYR A 238 3.03 3.73 8.28
CA TYR A 238 4.26 3.73 7.47
C TYR A 238 4.17 4.73 6.33
N VAL A 239 5.02 5.75 6.36
CA VAL A 239 5.04 6.76 5.31
C VAL A 239 6.04 6.42 4.22
N VAL A 240 5.64 6.70 2.97
CA VAL A 240 6.37 6.36 1.75
C VAL A 240 6.68 7.65 0.99
N PRO A 241 7.93 7.85 0.51
CA PRO A 241 8.24 9.01 -0.31
C PRO A 241 7.53 8.92 -1.66
N VAL A 242 6.80 9.98 -2.00
CA VAL A 242 6.09 10.15 -3.28
C VAL A 242 6.46 11.50 -3.86
N THR A 243 6.66 11.57 -5.16
CA THR A 243 6.88 12.84 -5.84
C THR A 243 5.70 13.19 -6.74
N ILE A 244 5.23 14.43 -6.63
CA ILE A 244 4.09 14.96 -7.38
C ILE A 244 4.54 16.17 -8.21
N GLY A 245 4.14 16.23 -9.46
CA GLY A 245 4.34 17.39 -10.33
C GLY A 245 5.67 17.50 -11.05
N THR A 246 5.78 18.60 -11.80
CA THR A 246 6.96 18.96 -12.61
C THR A 246 7.29 20.45 -12.41
N PRO A 247 8.45 20.83 -11.81
CA PRO A 247 9.45 19.95 -11.20
C PRO A 247 8.85 19.14 -10.04
N SER A 248 9.49 18.01 -9.75
CA SER A 248 9.02 17.06 -8.74
C SER A 248 8.99 17.67 -7.34
N GLN A 249 7.84 17.56 -6.67
CA GLN A 249 7.62 17.98 -5.29
C GLN A 249 7.49 16.72 -4.44
N GLN A 250 8.49 16.46 -3.60
CA GLN A 250 8.47 15.28 -2.72
C GLN A 250 7.57 15.51 -1.52
N THR A 251 6.79 14.50 -1.17
CA THR A 251 5.98 14.39 0.05
C THR A 251 6.08 12.96 0.61
N TYR A 252 5.50 12.72 1.78
CA TYR A 252 5.47 11.42 2.44
C TYR A 252 4.03 11.04 2.75
N LEU A 253 3.56 9.95 2.16
CA LEU A 253 2.16 9.53 2.25
C LEU A 253 2.06 8.20 2.98
N ASN A 254 1.02 8.05 3.79
CA ASN A 254 0.62 6.74 4.31
C ASN A 254 -0.03 5.94 3.17
N PHE A 255 0.49 4.75 2.88
CA PHE A 255 -0.07 3.87 1.85
C PHE A 255 -1.14 2.99 2.48
N ASP A 256 -2.37 3.10 1.98
CA ASP A 256 -3.55 2.58 2.65
C ASP A 256 -4.32 1.63 1.73
N THR A 257 -4.21 0.33 1.98
CA THR A 257 -4.98 -0.70 1.23
C THR A 257 -6.43 -0.85 1.71
N GLY A 258 -6.87 -0.06 2.70
CA GLY A 258 -8.25 0.05 3.17
C GLY A 258 -9.08 1.16 2.50
N SER A 259 -8.44 2.12 1.80
CA SER A 259 -9.11 3.22 1.08
C SER A 259 -8.65 3.37 -0.39
N SER A 260 -9.21 4.32 -1.15
CA SER A 260 -8.97 4.46 -2.61
C SER A 260 -8.76 5.89 -3.11
N ASP A 261 -8.43 6.80 -2.21
CA ASP A 261 -8.26 8.22 -2.50
C ASP A 261 -6.78 8.55 -2.35
N LEU A 262 -6.22 9.29 -3.32
CA LEU A 262 -4.87 9.82 -3.22
C LEU A 262 -5.00 11.30 -2.87
N TRP A 263 -4.95 11.61 -1.58
CA TRP A 263 -5.06 12.97 -1.10
C TRP A 263 -3.80 13.46 -0.40
N VAL A 264 -3.56 14.76 -0.46
CA VAL A 264 -2.38 15.40 0.11
C VAL A 264 -2.71 16.72 0.80
N PHE A 265 -1.95 17.05 1.85
CA PHE A 265 -1.84 18.42 2.31
C PHE A 265 -1.30 19.30 1.18
N SER A 266 -1.85 20.50 1.03
CA SER A 266 -1.56 21.36 -0.10
C SER A 266 -1.60 22.83 0.26
N THR A 267 -1.23 23.70 -0.68
CA THR A 267 -1.44 25.14 -0.51
C THR A 267 -2.92 25.54 -0.43
N ASP A 268 -3.83 24.65 -0.83
CA ASP A 268 -5.28 24.86 -0.77
C ASP A 268 -5.88 24.47 0.59
N THR A 269 -5.11 23.82 1.48
CA THR A 269 -5.56 23.40 2.82
C THR A 269 -5.80 24.62 3.71
N TYR A 270 -6.76 24.57 4.63
CA TYR A 270 -6.97 25.61 5.62
C TYR A 270 -5.65 25.95 6.35
N GLN A 271 -5.27 27.24 6.34
CA GLN A 271 -3.91 27.69 6.69
C GLN A 271 -3.42 27.22 8.07
N PRO A 272 -4.23 27.26 9.15
CA PRO A 272 -3.83 26.72 10.45
C PRO A 272 -3.39 25.25 10.41
N ASP A 273 -4.05 24.42 9.60
CA ASP A 273 -3.78 22.99 9.51
C ASP A 273 -2.53 22.68 8.66
N GLN A 274 -2.01 23.65 7.90
CA GLN A 274 -0.81 23.47 7.08
C GLN A 274 0.47 23.37 7.92
N ALA A 275 0.47 23.91 9.14
CA ALA A 275 1.68 24.06 9.95
C ALA A 275 2.37 22.70 10.18
N GLY A 276 3.65 22.56 9.82
CA GLY A 276 4.41 21.33 10.02
C GLY A 276 4.20 20.22 8.99
N HIS A 277 3.34 20.40 7.98
CA HIS A 277 3.20 19.46 6.87
C HIS A 277 4.00 19.88 5.63
N ILE A 278 4.40 18.90 4.82
CA ILE A 278 4.92 19.16 3.48
C ILE A 278 3.73 19.33 2.52
N LEU A 279 3.63 20.53 1.93
CA LEU A 279 2.51 20.89 1.08
C LEU A 279 2.79 20.64 -0.40
N TYR A 280 1.88 19.96 -1.08
CA TYR A 280 1.79 20.00 -2.54
C TYR A 280 1.39 21.39 -3.02
N LYS A 281 2.13 21.93 -4.00
CA LYS A 281 1.94 23.27 -4.58
C LYS A 281 1.53 23.11 -6.04
N PRO A 282 0.23 22.90 -6.34
CA PRO A 282 -0.23 22.69 -7.72
C PRO A 282 0.20 23.82 -8.66
N GLY A 283 0.12 25.08 -8.21
CA GLY A 283 0.54 26.24 -8.99
C GLY A 283 2.04 26.33 -9.32
N LYS A 284 2.88 25.46 -8.72
CA LYS A 284 4.32 25.35 -9.04
C LYS A 284 4.65 24.14 -9.92
N SER A 285 3.65 23.35 -10.31
CA SER A 285 3.81 22.21 -11.21
C SER A 285 3.30 22.57 -12.60
N THR A 286 4.15 22.47 -13.62
CA THR A 286 3.79 22.68 -15.03
C THR A 286 2.91 21.57 -15.61
N THR A 287 2.80 20.44 -14.91
CA THR A 287 1.96 19.30 -15.31
C THR A 287 0.66 19.21 -14.53
N SER A 288 0.46 20.08 -13.52
CA SER A 288 -0.79 20.12 -12.79
C SER A 288 -1.92 20.67 -13.65
N LYS A 289 -3.11 20.07 -13.51
CA LYS A 289 -4.33 20.58 -14.12
C LYS A 289 -5.50 20.36 -13.18
N ARG A 290 -6.15 21.45 -12.77
CA ARG A 290 -7.36 21.40 -11.93
C ARG A 290 -8.47 20.66 -12.67
N LEU A 291 -9.11 19.70 -12.02
CA LEU A 291 -10.34 19.07 -12.48
C LEU A 291 -11.53 19.89 -11.99
N ASN A 292 -11.87 20.93 -12.74
CA ASN A 292 -12.97 21.83 -12.38
C ASN A 292 -14.29 21.06 -12.23
N GLY A 293 -15.02 21.35 -11.16
CA GLY A 293 -16.28 20.68 -10.83
C GLY A 293 -16.12 19.32 -10.14
N GLN A 294 -14.89 18.87 -9.87
CA GLN A 294 -14.65 17.67 -9.06
C GLN A 294 -14.26 18.03 -7.62
N THR A 295 -14.92 17.36 -6.67
CA THR A 295 -14.65 17.44 -5.24
C THR A 295 -14.57 16.03 -4.66
N TRP A 296 -14.05 15.92 -3.44
CA TRP A 296 -13.92 14.67 -2.72
C TRP A 296 -14.16 14.91 -1.23
N SER A 297 -14.60 13.86 -0.52
CA SER A 297 -14.82 13.89 0.93
C SER A 297 -14.78 12.47 1.45
N ILE A 298 -13.84 12.20 2.36
CA ILE A 298 -13.62 10.88 2.95
C ILE A 298 -13.75 10.93 4.46
N LYS A 299 -14.31 9.85 5.03
CA LYS A 299 -14.34 9.58 6.46
C LYS A 299 -13.76 8.20 6.72
N TYR A 300 -12.78 8.14 7.61
CA TYR A 300 -12.10 6.91 7.99
C TYR A 300 -12.80 6.20 9.16
N GLY A 301 -12.45 4.93 9.38
CA GLY A 301 -13.04 4.09 10.42
C GLY A 301 -12.74 4.57 11.84
N ASP A 302 -11.67 5.34 12.03
CA ASP A 302 -11.32 5.98 13.30
C ASP A 302 -12.11 7.29 13.55
N GLY A 303 -12.97 7.69 12.62
CA GLY A 303 -13.80 8.88 12.69
C GLY A 303 -13.15 10.14 12.11
N THR A 304 -11.87 10.11 11.76
CA THR A 304 -11.16 11.22 11.08
C THR A 304 -11.62 11.36 9.64
N GLY A 305 -11.29 12.48 9.00
CA GLY A 305 -11.68 12.72 7.61
C GLY A 305 -11.01 13.93 7.00
N ALA A 306 -11.12 14.01 5.67
CA ALA A 306 -10.59 15.10 4.88
C ALA A 306 -11.48 15.33 3.65
N SER A 307 -11.44 16.55 3.10
CA SER A 307 -12.20 16.88 1.90
C SER A 307 -11.49 17.96 1.09
N GLY A 308 -11.92 18.13 -0.17
CA GLY A 308 -11.49 19.26 -0.97
C GLY A 308 -11.71 19.10 -2.46
N ILE A 309 -10.71 19.53 -3.22
CA ILE A 309 -10.75 19.66 -4.68
C ILE A 309 -9.74 18.73 -5.34
N VAL A 310 -9.84 18.54 -6.67
CA VAL A 310 -9.01 17.57 -7.39
C VAL A 310 -8.17 18.23 -8.48
N TYR A 311 -6.91 17.83 -8.56
CA TYR A 311 -6.02 18.07 -9.69
C TYR A 311 -5.70 16.75 -10.38
N THR A 312 -5.27 16.81 -11.63
CA THR A 312 -4.44 15.77 -12.23
C THR A 312 -3.01 16.25 -12.26
N ASP A 313 -2.07 15.36 -11.94
CA ASP A 313 -0.65 15.64 -12.09
C ASP A 313 0.16 14.34 -12.28
N LYS A 314 1.46 14.48 -12.56
CA LYS A 314 2.40 13.36 -12.56
C LYS A 314 2.66 12.94 -11.12
N VAL A 315 2.38 11.68 -10.80
CA VAL A 315 2.71 11.05 -9.51
C VAL A 315 3.72 9.94 -9.74
N GLN A 316 4.75 9.88 -8.90
CA GLN A 316 5.81 8.88 -8.99
C GLN A 316 6.13 8.28 -7.62
N VAL A 317 6.31 6.96 -7.60
CA VAL A 317 6.67 6.13 -6.43
C VAL A 317 7.90 5.33 -6.82
N GLY A 318 9.04 5.60 -6.19
CA GLY A 318 10.32 5.05 -6.64
C GLY A 318 10.58 5.35 -8.12
N LYS A 319 10.57 4.30 -8.97
CA LYS A 319 10.78 4.41 -10.43
C LYS A 319 9.49 4.22 -11.25
N THR A 320 8.35 3.95 -10.63
CA THR A 320 7.05 3.84 -11.32
C THR A 320 6.35 5.19 -11.30
N TYR A 321 5.61 5.52 -12.36
CA TYR A 321 4.90 6.80 -12.44
C TYR A 321 3.59 6.71 -13.22
N VAL A 322 2.67 7.61 -12.90
CA VAL A 322 1.43 7.86 -13.64
C VAL A 322 1.42 9.34 -14.00
N ASN A 323 1.34 9.67 -15.29
CA ASN A 323 1.48 11.06 -15.76
C ASN A 323 0.27 11.96 -15.47
N LYS A 324 -0.92 11.37 -15.29
CA LYS A 324 -2.18 12.08 -15.08
C LYS A 324 -2.98 11.40 -13.96
N GLN A 325 -2.35 11.25 -12.81
CA GLN A 325 -3.01 10.71 -11.61
C GLN A 325 -3.89 11.80 -11.00
N ALA A 326 -5.08 11.44 -10.54
CA ALA A 326 -5.88 12.31 -9.69
C ALA A 326 -5.17 12.50 -8.35
N VAL A 327 -4.91 13.76 -8.00
CA VAL A 327 -4.33 14.21 -6.73
C VAL A 327 -5.38 15.08 -6.05
N GLU A 328 -5.92 14.56 -4.98
CA GLU A 328 -6.99 15.15 -4.20
C GLU A 328 -6.37 16.15 -3.19
N SER A 329 -6.48 17.43 -3.52
CA SER A 329 -5.93 18.52 -2.72
C SER A 329 -6.87 18.77 -1.54
N ALA A 330 -6.40 18.53 -0.32
CA ALA A 330 -7.20 18.78 0.87
C ALA A 330 -7.41 20.28 1.05
N THR A 331 -8.66 20.70 1.22
CA THR A 331 -9.04 22.04 1.68
C THR A 331 -9.35 22.03 3.18
N GLU A 332 -9.92 20.92 3.68
CA GLU A 332 -10.25 20.72 5.08
C GLU A 332 -9.76 19.34 5.55
N VAL A 333 -9.31 19.27 6.79
CA VAL A 333 -8.89 18.03 7.48
C VAL A 333 -9.41 18.05 8.91
N SER A 334 -9.71 16.89 9.48
CA SER A 334 -10.05 16.78 10.90
C SER A 334 -8.84 17.04 11.81
N ASP A 335 -9.07 17.49 13.05
CA ASP A 335 -8.02 17.80 14.04
C ASP A 335 -7.00 16.67 14.24
N GLY A 336 -7.43 15.41 14.24
CA GLY A 336 -6.53 14.26 14.38
C GLY A 336 -5.53 14.14 13.22
N ILE A 337 -5.99 14.39 11.99
CA ILE A 337 -5.14 14.42 10.78
C ILE A 337 -4.25 15.67 10.79
N ALA A 338 -4.80 16.82 11.20
CA ALA A 338 -4.02 18.04 11.35
C ALA A 338 -2.92 17.86 12.41
N ALA A 339 -3.15 17.14 13.51
CA ALA A 339 -2.15 16.95 14.56
C ALA A 339 -0.99 16.02 14.15
N ASP A 340 -1.22 15.08 13.23
CA ASP A 340 -0.20 14.13 12.78
C ASP A 340 0.77 14.74 11.76
N LYS A 341 1.91 15.25 12.23
CA LYS A 341 2.95 15.82 11.37
C LYS A 341 3.87 14.78 10.73
N PHE A 342 3.68 13.49 11.01
CA PHE A 342 4.52 12.43 10.41
C PHE A 342 4.06 12.09 8.99
N SER A 343 2.75 12.15 8.73
CA SER A 343 2.15 11.95 7.41
C SER A 343 1.72 13.27 6.77
N HIS A 344 1.73 13.33 5.44
CA HIS A 344 1.33 14.52 4.67
C HIS A 344 0.23 14.20 3.65
N GLY A 345 -0.46 13.08 3.86
CA GLY A 345 -1.56 12.62 3.03
C GLY A 345 -1.64 11.10 2.99
N ILE A 346 -2.59 10.58 2.23
CA ILE A 346 -2.82 9.15 2.07
C ILE A 346 -2.80 8.79 0.58
N MET A 347 -2.23 7.63 0.25
CA MET A 347 -2.39 7.00 -1.06
C MET A 347 -3.21 5.72 -0.90
N GLY A 348 -4.49 5.80 -1.26
CA GLY A 348 -5.39 4.66 -1.29
C GLY A 348 -5.01 3.64 -2.37
N LEU A 349 -4.99 2.37 -1.98
CA LEU A 349 -4.56 1.21 -2.77
C LEU A 349 -5.61 0.08 -2.78
N ALA A 350 -6.81 0.30 -2.26
CA ALA A 350 -7.96 -0.60 -2.42
C ALA A 350 -8.56 -0.53 -3.84
N MET A 351 -9.76 -1.09 -4.03
CA MET A 351 -10.43 -1.05 -5.32
C MET A 351 -10.99 0.34 -5.59
N SER A 352 -10.74 0.93 -6.77
CA SER A 352 -11.19 2.29 -7.10
C SER A 352 -12.70 2.53 -7.02
N SER A 353 -13.52 1.48 -6.87
CA SER A 353 -14.94 1.61 -6.52
C SER A 353 -15.19 2.35 -5.21
N LEU A 354 -14.19 2.43 -4.30
CA LEU A 354 -14.28 3.21 -3.07
C LEU A 354 -13.93 4.69 -3.24
N ASN A 355 -13.36 5.11 -4.39
CA ASN A 355 -12.89 6.47 -4.54
C ASN A 355 -14.03 7.48 -4.34
N THR A 356 -13.76 8.53 -3.54
CA THR A 356 -14.78 9.46 -3.08
C THR A 356 -14.99 10.65 -4.01
N VAL A 357 -14.18 10.80 -5.06
CA VAL A 357 -14.32 11.91 -6.00
C VAL A 357 -15.69 11.88 -6.69
N ARG A 358 -16.35 13.03 -6.71
CA ARG A 358 -17.64 13.26 -7.38
C ARG A 358 -17.57 14.50 -8.27
N PRO A 359 -18.37 14.55 -9.36
CA PRO A 359 -19.35 13.54 -9.80
C PRO A 359 -18.74 12.34 -10.53
N THR A 360 -17.45 12.39 -10.88
CA THR A 360 -16.77 11.32 -11.63
C THR A 360 -15.67 10.69 -10.77
N PRO A 361 -15.88 9.48 -10.24
CA PRO A 361 -14.87 8.76 -9.46
C PRO A 361 -13.56 8.59 -10.25
N GLN A 362 -12.45 8.65 -9.53
CA GLN A 362 -11.10 8.51 -10.07
C GLN A 362 -10.53 7.13 -9.77
N LYS A 363 -9.46 6.77 -10.50
CA LYS A 363 -8.73 5.52 -10.29
C LYS A 363 -7.59 5.71 -9.30
N THR A 364 -7.34 4.70 -8.46
CA THR A 364 -6.16 4.63 -7.60
C THR A 364 -4.87 4.65 -8.43
N TYR A 365 -3.76 5.04 -7.79
CA TYR A 365 -2.44 4.98 -8.41
C TYR A 365 -2.12 3.58 -8.94
N PHE A 366 -2.40 2.55 -8.14
CA PHE A 366 -2.12 1.17 -8.56
C PHE A 366 -2.96 0.76 -9.78
N GLN A 367 -4.25 1.09 -9.81
CA GLN A 367 -5.08 0.78 -10.97
C GLN A 367 -4.60 1.49 -12.25
N ASN A 368 -4.09 2.72 -12.14
CA ASN A 368 -3.55 3.46 -13.29
C ASN A 368 -2.17 2.96 -13.75
N VAL A 369 -1.32 2.49 -12.82
CA VAL A 369 0.06 2.09 -13.15
C VAL A 369 0.18 0.63 -13.59
N GLN A 370 -0.75 -0.25 -13.17
CA GLN A 370 -0.62 -1.71 -13.30
C GLN A 370 -0.31 -2.22 -14.72
N ASP A 371 -0.87 -1.61 -15.76
CA ASP A 371 -0.68 -2.04 -17.15
C ASP A 371 0.68 -1.66 -17.70
N SER A 372 1.35 -0.71 -17.05
CA SER A 372 2.70 -0.28 -17.38
C SER A 372 3.75 -0.93 -16.49
N LEU A 373 3.38 -1.80 -15.55
CA LEU A 373 4.29 -2.54 -14.69
C LEU A 373 4.82 -3.81 -15.37
N ALA A 374 6.02 -4.25 -15.01
CA ALA A 374 6.59 -5.50 -15.53
C ALA A 374 5.79 -6.75 -15.10
N VAL A 375 5.32 -6.74 -13.86
CA VAL A 375 4.34 -7.68 -13.32
C VAL A 375 3.25 -6.83 -12.66
N PRO A 376 1.95 -7.04 -12.94
CA PRO A 376 0.87 -6.15 -12.49
C PRO A 376 0.49 -6.37 -11.01
N VAL A 377 1.48 -6.28 -10.13
CA VAL A 377 1.38 -6.48 -8.67
C VAL A 377 2.12 -5.37 -7.94
N PHE A 378 1.72 -5.13 -6.70
CA PHE A 378 2.58 -4.48 -5.71
C PHE A 378 2.74 -5.39 -4.48
N THR A 379 3.81 -5.17 -3.72
CA THR A 379 4.07 -5.92 -2.49
C THR A 379 4.25 -4.98 -1.31
N ALA A 380 3.79 -5.40 -0.13
CA ALA A 380 4.02 -4.73 1.13
C ALA A 380 4.95 -5.59 2.00
N ASN A 381 6.11 -5.04 2.35
CA ASN A 381 7.09 -5.66 3.23
C ASN A 381 7.40 -4.72 4.42
N LEU A 382 6.39 -4.48 5.27
CA LEU A 382 6.51 -3.62 6.45
C LEU A 382 7.39 -4.27 7.53
N GLN A 383 8.10 -3.50 8.35
CA GLN A 383 9.00 -4.07 9.36
C GLN A 383 8.84 -3.39 10.71
N LYS A 384 8.93 -4.18 11.79
CA LYS A 384 8.82 -3.67 13.16
C LYS A 384 10.03 -2.79 13.52
N GLY A 385 9.79 -1.54 13.91
CA GLY A 385 10.79 -0.62 14.45
C GLY A 385 11.86 -0.16 13.46
N LYS A 386 11.70 -0.44 12.15
CA LYS A 386 12.61 0.01 11.10
C LYS A 386 11.90 0.07 9.75
N ALA A 387 12.55 0.71 8.78
CA ALA A 387 12.00 0.81 7.44
C ALA A 387 11.77 -0.57 6.80
N GLY A 388 10.57 -0.75 6.24
CA GLY A 388 10.23 -1.76 5.27
C GLY A 388 10.23 -1.19 3.86
N ASN A 389 9.45 -1.78 2.96
CA ASN A 389 9.32 -1.29 1.59
C ASN A 389 7.99 -1.67 0.93
N TYR A 390 7.62 -0.87 -0.07
CA TYR A 390 6.65 -1.22 -1.09
C TYR A 390 7.35 -1.39 -2.44
N ASN A 391 7.09 -2.51 -3.11
CA ASN A 391 7.59 -2.75 -4.47
C ASN A 391 6.41 -2.76 -5.45
N PHE A 392 6.60 -2.19 -6.64
CA PHE A 392 5.64 -2.20 -7.74
C PHE A 392 6.32 -2.83 -8.95
N GLY A 393 5.65 -3.77 -9.60
CA GLY A 393 6.13 -4.34 -10.85
C GLY A 393 6.96 -5.62 -10.72
N TYR A 394 7.19 -6.11 -9.51
CA TYR A 394 7.93 -7.36 -9.27
C TYR A 394 7.68 -7.89 -7.87
N ILE A 395 8.10 -9.13 -7.65
CA ILE A 395 8.08 -9.83 -6.36
C ILE A 395 9.53 -10.19 -6.04
N ASP A 396 10.06 -9.74 -4.91
CA ASP A 396 11.43 -10.00 -4.51
C ASP A 396 11.54 -11.28 -3.68
N GLN A 397 12.12 -12.33 -4.26
CA GLN A 397 12.31 -13.62 -3.58
C GLN A 397 13.28 -13.53 -2.38
N GLY A 398 14.08 -12.46 -2.27
CA GLY A 398 14.94 -12.20 -1.12
C GLY A 398 14.22 -11.62 0.11
N GLU A 399 12.98 -11.16 -0.04
CA GLU A 399 12.21 -10.52 1.05
C GLU A 399 11.34 -11.51 1.86
N TYR A 400 11.26 -12.77 1.41
CA TYR A 400 10.49 -13.83 2.07
C TYR A 400 11.15 -15.19 1.89
N TYR A 401 10.65 -16.19 2.62
CA TYR A 401 11.07 -17.57 2.45
C TYR A 401 9.86 -18.50 2.24
N GLY A 402 10.12 -19.67 1.67
CA GLY A 402 9.06 -20.60 1.28
C GLY A 402 8.27 -20.10 0.08
N SER A 403 7.06 -20.63 -0.08
CA SER A 403 6.15 -20.29 -1.19
C SER A 403 5.15 -19.21 -0.80
N ILE A 404 4.82 -18.32 -1.73
CA ILE A 404 3.65 -17.44 -1.61
C ILE A 404 2.37 -18.25 -1.80
N GLN A 405 1.43 -18.12 -0.87
CA GLN A 405 0.11 -18.72 -0.96
C GLN A 405 -0.94 -17.64 -1.20
N PHE A 406 -1.73 -17.80 -2.25
CA PHE A 406 -2.73 -16.81 -2.66
C PHE A 406 -4.13 -17.19 -2.16
N ALA A 407 -4.80 -16.22 -1.54
CA ALA A 407 -6.23 -16.23 -1.28
C ALA A 407 -6.94 -15.37 -2.33
N LYS A 408 -8.11 -15.83 -2.80
CA LYS A 408 -8.96 -15.03 -3.68
C LYS A 408 -9.57 -13.87 -2.88
N VAL A 409 -9.61 -12.69 -3.49
CA VAL A 409 -10.41 -11.58 -2.99
C VAL A 409 -11.89 -11.95 -3.14
N THR A 410 -12.68 -11.63 -2.12
CA THR A 410 -14.14 -11.82 -2.15
C THR A 410 -14.72 -11.10 -3.34
N LYS A 411 -15.53 -11.83 -4.13
CA LYS A 411 -16.12 -11.31 -5.36
C LYS A 411 -16.89 -10.02 -5.08
N ASP A 412 -16.70 -9.02 -5.95
CA ASP A 412 -17.36 -7.71 -5.90
C ASP A 412 -17.05 -6.89 -4.62
N SER A 413 -16.08 -7.33 -3.81
CA SER A 413 -15.64 -6.57 -2.65
C SER A 413 -14.91 -5.29 -3.09
N PRO A 414 -15.22 -4.15 -2.46
CA PRO A 414 -14.48 -2.91 -2.71
C PRO A 414 -13.11 -2.88 -2.01
N TRP A 415 -12.79 -3.88 -1.17
CA TRP A 415 -11.54 -4.01 -0.45
C TRP A 415 -10.73 -5.24 -0.89
N TRP A 416 -9.49 -5.34 -0.41
CA TRP A 416 -8.72 -6.59 -0.39
C TRP A 416 -9.26 -7.57 0.67
N GLN A 417 -10.53 -7.94 0.53
CA GLN A 417 -11.26 -8.77 1.47
C GLN A 417 -11.03 -10.25 1.18
N LEU A 418 -10.70 -11.03 2.21
CA LEU A 418 -10.40 -12.45 2.13
C LEU A 418 -11.27 -13.24 3.11
N ASN A 419 -11.44 -14.53 2.83
CA ASN A 419 -11.94 -15.48 3.81
C ASN A 419 -10.77 -16.20 4.49
N ILE A 420 -10.56 -15.96 5.77
CA ILE A 420 -9.59 -16.68 6.61
C ILE A 420 -10.29 -17.92 7.16
N GLU A 421 -9.61 -19.07 7.22
CA GLU A 421 -10.22 -20.39 7.49
C GLU A 421 -9.81 -21.00 8.84
N GLY A 422 -8.90 -20.34 9.57
CA GLY A 422 -8.57 -20.76 10.91
C GLY A 422 -7.43 -19.99 11.55
N PHE A 423 -7.14 -20.40 12.77
CA PHE A 423 -6.14 -19.77 13.61
C PHE A 423 -5.52 -20.76 14.60
N ARG A 424 -4.44 -20.36 15.26
CA ARG A 424 -3.96 -20.97 16.51
C ARG A 424 -3.24 -19.95 17.38
N VAL A 425 -3.16 -20.23 18.68
CA VAL A 425 -2.48 -19.37 19.66
C VAL A 425 -1.34 -20.15 20.30
N ALA A 426 -0.12 -19.66 20.10
CA ALA A 426 1.17 -20.29 20.35
C ALA A 426 1.59 -21.35 19.33
N GLU A 427 2.90 -21.52 19.21
CA GLU A 427 3.53 -22.58 18.40
C GLU A 427 3.27 -23.94 19.05
N GLY A 428 3.01 -24.97 18.23
CA GLY A 428 2.64 -26.31 18.71
C GLY A 428 1.20 -26.46 19.22
N ALA A 429 0.45 -25.37 19.41
CA ALA A 429 -0.95 -25.45 19.78
C ALA A 429 -1.84 -26.01 18.64
N PRO A 430 -2.99 -26.65 18.97
CA PRO A 430 -3.92 -27.16 17.98
C PRO A 430 -4.39 -26.08 16.99
N TRP A 431 -4.59 -26.47 15.73
CA TRP A 431 -5.22 -25.63 14.73
C TRP A 431 -6.73 -25.62 14.91
N HIS A 432 -7.32 -24.43 15.01
CA HIS A 432 -8.76 -24.25 15.10
C HIS A 432 -9.31 -23.82 13.75
N LYS A 433 -10.19 -24.63 13.16
CA LYS A 433 -10.95 -24.25 11.97
C LYS A 433 -12.02 -23.24 12.38
N TYR A 434 -11.94 -22.04 11.82
CA TYR A 434 -12.88 -20.96 12.09
C TYR A 434 -12.83 -19.99 10.93
N SER A 435 -13.93 -19.88 10.19
CA SER A 435 -13.98 -19.03 9.00
C SER A 435 -14.47 -17.64 9.34
N TYR A 436 -13.78 -16.61 8.86
CA TYR A 436 -14.18 -15.22 9.03
C TYR A 436 -13.67 -14.35 7.88
N SER A 437 -14.43 -13.31 7.56
CA SER A 437 -14.02 -12.31 6.58
C SER A 437 -13.02 -11.33 7.20
N ALA A 438 -11.97 -10.99 6.47
CA ALA A 438 -11.01 -9.98 6.86
C ALA A 438 -10.56 -9.12 5.68
N ILE A 439 -10.38 -7.81 5.86
CA ILE A 439 -9.68 -6.96 4.89
C ILE A 439 -8.18 -6.92 5.19
N VAL A 440 -7.36 -6.83 4.15
CA VAL A 440 -5.91 -6.64 4.26
C VAL A 440 -5.62 -5.14 4.15
N ASP A 441 -5.24 -4.52 5.25
CA ASP A 441 -5.29 -3.07 5.41
C ASP A 441 -4.00 -2.49 6.02
N THR A 442 -3.16 -1.88 5.19
CA THR A 442 -1.93 -1.20 5.62
C THR A 442 -2.19 0.19 6.22
N GLY A 443 -3.43 0.71 6.15
CA GLY A 443 -3.84 1.95 6.79
C GLY A 443 -4.28 1.78 8.24
N THR A 444 -4.53 0.54 8.68
CA THR A 444 -4.92 0.21 10.06
C THR A 444 -3.75 -0.36 10.85
N THR A 445 -3.43 0.26 12.00
CA THR A 445 -2.32 -0.16 12.86
C THR A 445 -2.52 -1.56 13.46
N LEU A 446 -3.69 -1.82 14.06
CA LEU A 446 -3.95 -2.97 14.92
C LEU A 446 -4.43 -4.19 14.14
N LEU A 447 -4.33 -5.38 14.77
CA LEU A 447 -4.99 -6.58 14.27
C LEU A 447 -6.39 -6.67 14.91
N LEU A 448 -7.43 -6.33 14.14
CA LEU A 448 -8.82 -6.38 14.63
C LEU A 448 -9.47 -7.71 14.23
N LEU A 449 -9.95 -8.46 15.20
CA LEU A 449 -10.51 -9.80 15.01
C LEU A 449 -11.88 -9.95 15.69
N PRO A 450 -12.72 -10.91 15.27
CA PRO A 450 -13.96 -11.23 15.98
C PRO A 450 -13.72 -11.44 17.48
N SER A 451 -14.60 -10.89 18.32
CA SER A 451 -14.45 -10.96 19.79
C SER A 451 -14.15 -12.36 20.32
N TYR A 452 -14.71 -13.41 19.71
CA TYR A 452 -14.40 -14.79 20.09
C TYR A 452 -12.89 -15.10 20.01
N LEU A 453 -12.22 -14.71 18.92
CA LEU A 453 -10.79 -14.94 18.72
C LEU A 453 -9.94 -14.11 19.68
N VAL A 454 -10.32 -12.85 19.89
CA VAL A 454 -9.64 -11.93 20.81
C VAL A 454 -9.69 -12.47 22.23
N ASN A 455 -10.87 -12.87 22.69
CA ASN A 455 -11.05 -13.54 23.98
C ASN A 455 -10.26 -14.84 24.07
N PHE A 456 -10.24 -15.64 22.99
CA PHE A 456 -9.46 -16.88 22.95
C PHE A 456 -7.96 -16.61 23.14
N TYR A 457 -7.43 -15.57 22.49
CA TYR A 457 -6.03 -15.16 22.60
C TYR A 457 -5.68 -14.68 24.00
N TYR A 458 -6.42 -13.69 24.54
CA TYR A 458 -6.08 -13.10 25.85
C TYR A 458 -6.36 -14.03 27.03
N LYS A 459 -7.21 -15.06 26.89
CA LYS A 459 -7.30 -16.16 27.87
C LYS A 459 -5.97 -16.90 28.07
N LYS A 460 -5.02 -16.80 27.13
CA LYS A 460 -3.68 -17.37 27.24
C LYS A 460 -2.65 -16.40 27.84
N VAL A 461 -3.03 -15.16 28.12
CA VAL A 461 -2.15 -14.12 28.67
C VAL A 461 -2.55 -13.86 30.12
N LYS A 462 -1.71 -14.31 31.06
CA LYS A 462 -1.98 -14.13 32.49
C LYS A 462 -2.06 -12.64 32.83
N GLY A 463 -3.17 -12.24 33.45
CA GLY A 463 -3.43 -10.87 33.87
C GLY A 463 -3.92 -9.94 32.76
N ALA A 464 -4.18 -10.43 31.55
CA ALA A 464 -4.85 -9.63 30.54
C ALA A 464 -6.33 -9.36 30.91
N TYR A 465 -6.80 -8.15 30.64
CA TYR A 465 -8.17 -7.72 30.90
C TYR A 465 -8.59 -6.65 29.89
N VAL A 466 -9.89 -6.36 29.82
CA VAL A 466 -10.41 -5.20 29.08
C VAL A 466 -10.40 -4.01 30.02
N ASP A 467 -9.63 -2.99 29.67
CA ASP A 467 -9.68 -1.70 30.34
C ASP A 467 -11.01 -1.02 30.01
N GLN A 468 -11.81 -0.70 31.02
CA GLN A 468 -13.18 -0.21 30.82
C GLN A 468 -13.21 1.26 30.39
N ASP A 469 -12.21 2.05 30.77
CA ASP A 469 -12.16 3.48 30.44
C ASP A 469 -11.84 3.66 28.95
N TYR A 470 -10.98 2.79 28.42
CA TYR A 470 -10.56 2.84 27.02
C TYR A 470 -11.26 1.81 26.12
N GLY A 471 -11.96 0.82 26.69
CA GLY A 471 -12.63 -0.25 25.95
C GLY A 471 -11.68 -1.21 25.22
N VAL A 472 -10.42 -1.34 25.66
CA VAL A 472 -9.37 -2.08 24.95
C VAL A 472 -8.78 -3.20 25.78
N TRP A 473 -8.30 -4.25 25.10
CA TRP A 473 -7.50 -5.28 25.75
C TRP A 473 -6.12 -4.76 26.13
N VAL A 474 -5.79 -4.94 27.40
CA VAL A 474 -4.50 -4.60 27.98
C VAL A 474 -3.95 -5.80 28.76
N PHE A 475 -2.66 -5.76 29.07
CA PHE A 475 -1.99 -6.82 29.82
C PHE A 475 -0.79 -6.28 30.61
N PRO A 476 -0.29 -7.00 31.64
CA PRO A 476 0.90 -6.58 32.36
C PRO A 476 2.11 -6.58 31.43
N CYS A 477 2.87 -5.49 31.37
CA CYS A 477 4.02 -5.38 30.46
C CYS A 477 5.11 -6.45 30.64
N SER A 478 5.13 -7.13 31.80
CA SER A 478 6.03 -8.25 32.09
C SER A 478 5.55 -9.59 31.50
N ALA A 479 4.32 -9.66 30.97
CA ALA A 479 3.77 -10.87 30.40
C ALA A 479 4.46 -11.23 29.08
N LYS A 480 4.77 -12.51 28.90
CA LYS A 480 5.23 -13.05 27.62
C LYS A 480 4.02 -13.40 26.77
N LEU A 481 3.83 -12.67 25.67
CA LEU A 481 2.73 -12.90 24.76
C LEU A 481 2.96 -14.13 23.87
N PRO A 482 1.95 -15.01 23.68
CA PRO A 482 2.04 -16.09 22.71
C PRO A 482 2.01 -15.53 21.28
N SER A 483 2.61 -16.24 20.32
CA SER A 483 2.42 -15.91 18.91
C SER A 483 0.99 -16.20 18.46
N PHE A 484 0.44 -15.38 17.56
CA PHE A 484 -0.82 -15.66 16.89
C PHE A 484 -0.56 -16.22 15.49
N TYR A 485 -1.40 -17.15 15.02
CA TYR A 485 -1.35 -17.64 13.65
C TYR A 485 -2.71 -17.53 12.99
N PHE A 486 -2.72 -17.23 11.70
CA PHE A 486 -3.90 -17.21 10.83
C PHE A 486 -3.61 -18.01 9.57
N GLY A 487 -4.64 -18.36 8.79
CA GLY A 487 -4.42 -19.16 7.60
C GLY A 487 -5.67 -19.48 6.79
N PHE A 488 -5.41 -19.89 5.55
CA PHE A 488 -6.36 -20.35 4.56
C PHE A 488 -5.67 -21.47 3.76
N GLY A 489 -6.43 -22.49 3.33
CA GLY A 489 -5.84 -23.68 2.70
C GLY A 489 -4.72 -24.30 3.55
N SER A 490 -3.53 -24.45 2.96
CA SER A 490 -2.32 -24.93 3.65
C SER A 490 -1.48 -23.80 4.27
N TYR A 491 -1.77 -22.53 3.99
CA TYR A 491 -0.97 -21.40 4.49
C TYR A 491 -1.16 -21.19 5.98
N ARG A 492 -0.05 -20.98 6.71
CA ARG A 492 -0.05 -20.68 8.15
C ARG A 492 0.92 -19.53 8.40
N GLY A 493 0.37 -18.33 8.51
CA GLY A 493 1.13 -17.11 8.82
C GLY A 493 1.36 -16.95 10.32
N LYS A 494 2.56 -16.53 10.73
CA LYS A 494 2.94 -16.32 12.13
C LYS A 494 3.04 -14.82 12.44
N VAL A 495 2.33 -14.38 13.48
CA VAL A 495 2.52 -13.09 14.14
C VAL A 495 3.25 -13.33 15.46
N PRO A 496 4.51 -12.90 15.61
CA PRO A 496 5.25 -13.05 16.85
C PRO A 496 4.57 -12.34 18.04
N GLY A 497 4.66 -12.92 19.24
CA GLY A 497 4.05 -12.33 20.44
C GLY A 497 4.59 -10.93 20.77
N ASN A 498 5.88 -10.68 20.52
CA ASN A 498 6.47 -9.35 20.70
C ASN A 498 5.92 -8.31 19.70
N TYR A 499 5.31 -8.70 18.58
CA TYR A 499 4.65 -7.77 17.65
C TYR A 499 3.26 -7.38 18.16
N ILE A 500 2.61 -8.26 18.95
CA ILE A 500 1.28 -8.05 19.54
C ILE A 500 1.36 -7.13 20.78
N ASN A 501 2.54 -6.90 21.35
CA ASN A 501 2.71 -5.82 22.31
C ASN A 501 2.81 -4.50 21.53
N TYR A 502 1.72 -3.72 21.51
CA TYR A 502 1.70 -2.44 20.80
C TYR A 502 2.59 -1.41 21.51
N GLY A 503 2.45 -1.28 22.82
CA GLY A 503 3.20 -0.29 23.60
C GLY A 503 2.74 -0.20 25.05
N ARG A 504 3.38 0.68 25.82
CA ARG A 504 2.98 0.95 27.21
C ARG A 504 1.79 1.91 27.23
N LEU A 505 0.75 1.53 27.97
CA LEU A 505 -0.34 2.44 28.35
C LEU A 505 0.01 3.15 29.66
N THR A 506 0.57 2.41 30.62
CA THR A 506 1.14 2.93 31.87
C THR A 506 2.53 2.33 32.09
N THR A 507 3.15 2.61 33.24
CA THR A 507 4.45 2.02 33.60
C THR A 507 4.42 0.49 33.70
N THR A 508 3.27 -0.10 34.02
CA THR A 508 3.11 -1.55 34.27
C THR A 508 2.11 -2.23 33.33
N VAL A 509 1.27 -1.46 32.63
CA VAL A 509 0.22 -1.97 31.73
C VAL A 509 0.56 -1.65 30.28
N CYS A 510 0.45 -2.66 29.42
CA CYS A 510 0.74 -2.58 28.00
C CYS A 510 -0.54 -2.78 27.17
N TYR A 511 -0.62 -2.05 26.07
CA TYR A 511 -1.71 -2.07 25.11
C TYR A 511 -1.59 -3.28 24.17
N GLY A 512 -2.69 -4.01 24.04
CA GLY A 512 -2.81 -5.16 23.16
C GLY A 512 -2.89 -4.80 21.68
N GLY A 513 -2.03 -5.37 20.85
CA GLY A 513 -2.03 -5.21 19.40
C GLY A 513 -3.14 -5.99 18.69
N ILE A 514 -3.76 -6.95 19.38
CA ILE A 514 -4.98 -7.63 18.94
C ILE A 514 -6.17 -7.00 19.67
N GLN A 515 -7.16 -6.51 18.94
CA GLN A 515 -8.39 -5.93 19.50
C GLN A 515 -9.64 -6.47 18.80
N SER A 516 -10.80 -6.20 19.38
CA SER A 516 -12.08 -6.62 18.80
C SER A 516 -12.44 -5.82 17.57
N SER A 517 -13.00 -6.49 16.56
CA SER A 517 -13.62 -5.89 15.38
C SER A 517 -15.15 -5.78 15.49
N ASP A 518 -15.73 -6.01 16.67
CA ASP A 518 -17.17 -5.89 16.88
C ASP A 518 -17.63 -4.45 16.55
N GLY A 519 -18.78 -4.34 15.88
CA GLY A 519 -19.29 -3.05 15.38
C GLY A 519 -18.77 -2.64 14.00
N ILE A 520 -17.67 -3.24 13.50
CA ILE A 520 -17.11 -2.95 12.16
C ILE A 520 -17.72 -3.84 11.08
N GLY A 521 -18.07 -5.09 11.42
CA GLY A 521 -18.71 -6.06 10.52
C GLY A 521 -17.74 -7.01 9.79
N PHE A 522 -16.42 -6.78 9.88
CA PHE A 522 -15.37 -7.65 9.37
C PHE A 522 -14.08 -7.50 10.19
N ALA A 523 -13.19 -8.49 10.11
CA ALA A 523 -11.86 -8.37 10.69
C ALA A 523 -10.95 -7.46 9.86
N ILE A 524 -9.93 -6.86 10.48
CA ILE A 524 -8.92 -6.06 9.80
C ILE A 524 -7.54 -6.65 10.08
N LEU A 525 -6.90 -7.18 9.04
CA LEU A 525 -5.51 -7.63 9.10
C LEU A 525 -4.60 -6.42 8.93
N GLY A 526 -4.42 -5.65 10.00
CA GLY A 526 -3.60 -4.45 10.03
C GLY A 526 -2.11 -4.69 10.26
N ASP A 527 -1.37 -3.61 10.48
CA ASP A 527 0.11 -3.58 10.51
C ASP A 527 0.73 -4.53 11.53
N ILE A 528 0.09 -4.77 12.68
CA ILE A 528 0.54 -5.78 13.66
C ILE A 528 0.79 -7.14 12.98
N LEU A 529 -0.07 -7.53 12.05
CA LEU A 529 0.07 -8.75 11.25
C LEU A 529 0.91 -8.50 10.00
N LEU A 530 0.64 -7.44 9.24
CA LEU A 530 1.29 -7.22 7.94
C LEU A 530 2.79 -7.01 8.07
N LYS A 531 3.27 -6.41 9.17
CA LYS A 531 4.72 -6.27 9.42
C LYS A 531 5.41 -7.59 9.79
N ALA A 532 4.65 -8.63 10.13
CA ALA A 532 5.15 -9.98 10.35
C ALA A 532 5.18 -10.84 9.07
N GLN A 533 4.59 -10.37 7.96
CA GLN A 533 4.36 -11.15 6.75
C GLN A 533 4.90 -10.42 5.51
N PHE A 534 5.17 -11.15 4.44
CA PHE A 534 5.37 -10.59 3.12
C PHE A 534 4.08 -10.73 2.32
N VAL A 535 3.56 -9.62 1.78
CA VAL A 535 2.21 -9.57 1.20
C VAL A 535 2.28 -9.09 -0.25
N VAL A 536 1.59 -9.80 -1.14
CA VAL A 536 1.49 -9.50 -2.58
C VAL A 536 0.04 -9.15 -2.92
N PHE A 537 -0.17 -8.03 -3.57
CA PHE A 537 -1.48 -7.58 -4.04
C PHE A 537 -1.54 -7.66 -5.56
N ASP A 538 -2.44 -8.51 -6.08
CA ASP A 538 -2.64 -8.76 -7.50
C ASP A 538 -4.05 -8.36 -7.91
N LEU A 539 -4.20 -7.13 -8.43
CA LEU A 539 -5.49 -6.56 -8.79
C LEU A 539 -6.11 -7.26 -9.99
N LYS A 540 -5.31 -7.66 -10.99
CA LYS A 540 -5.82 -8.38 -12.17
C LYS A 540 -6.26 -9.80 -11.81
N GLY A 541 -5.49 -10.46 -10.96
CA GLY A 541 -5.79 -11.79 -10.45
C GLY A 541 -6.87 -11.82 -9.36
N GLN A 542 -7.31 -10.66 -8.85
CA GLN A 542 -8.26 -10.53 -7.74
C GLN A 542 -7.87 -11.44 -6.56
N ARG A 543 -6.61 -11.32 -6.11
CA ARG A 543 -6.04 -12.19 -5.08
C ARG A 543 -4.97 -11.48 -4.26
N VAL A 544 -4.78 -11.94 -3.03
CA VAL A 544 -3.70 -11.51 -2.14
C VAL A 544 -2.84 -12.71 -1.78
N GLY A 545 -1.53 -12.57 -1.96
CA GLY A 545 -0.53 -13.58 -1.64
C GLY A 545 0.13 -13.29 -0.30
N PHE A 546 0.34 -14.32 0.52
CA PHE A 546 1.10 -14.22 1.76
C PHE A 546 2.27 -15.20 1.74
N ALA A 547 3.42 -14.75 2.27
CA ALA A 547 4.55 -15.58 2.60
C ALA A 547 5.11 -15.22 3.98
N ASN A 548 5.75 -16.20 4.61
CA ASN A 548 6.49 -15.95 5.84
C ASN A 548 7.83 -15.26 5.51
N LYS A 549 8.28 -14.39 6.41
CA LYS A 549 9.56 -13.69 6.30
C LYS A 549 10.27 -13.67 7.65
N LEU A 550 11.53 -13.26 7.64
CA LEU A 550 12.30 -13.08 8.86
C LEU A 550 11.70 -11.94 9.70
N THR A 551 11.38 -12.24 10.96
CA THR A 551 10.85 -11.26 11.93
C THR A 551 11.90 -10.95 12.99
N VAL A 552 11.85 -9.75 13.57
CA VAL A 552 12.75 -9.37 14.66
C VAL A 552 12.46 -10.24 15.88
N THR A 553 13.44 -11.04 16.30
CA THR A 553 13.39 -11.77 17.57
C THR A 553 13.51 -10.78 18.71
N SER A 554 12.67 -10.97 19.75
CA SER A 554 12.68 -10.16 20.97
C SER A 554 13.99 -10.26 21.73
#